data_AF-A0A4R7DMJ7-F1
#
_entry.id   AF-A0A4R7DMJ7-F1
#
_cell.length_a   1.000
_cell.length_b   1.000
_cell.length_c   1.000
_cell.angle_alpha   90.00
_cell.angle_beta   90.00
_cell.angle_gamma   90.00
#
_symmetry.space_group_name_H-M   'P 1'
#
loop_
_entity.id
_entity.type
_entity.pdbx_description
1 polymer ?
#
loop_
_entity_poly.entity_id
_entity_poly.type
_entity_poly.pdbx_seq_one_letter_code
_entity_poly.pdbx_strand_id
1 'polypeptide(L)' 'MTNAILKTSKTRKARFTPNMKNFETSLSYEGLKLKEANRHLTVAELKQKYAR' A
#
# COMPACT_ATOMS: atom_id res chain seq x y z
N MET A 1 36.82 21.70 -25.26
CA MET A 1 36.92 20.69 -24.18
C MET A 1 35.92 21.06 -23.10
N THR A 2 34.78 20.37 -23.01
CA THR A 2 34.01 20.14 -21.76
C THR A 2 32.74 19.34 -22.08
N ASN A 3 32.88 18.01 -22.17
CA ASN A 3 31.72 17.12 -22.21
C ASN A 3 31.17 17.02 -20.79
N ALA A 4 30.04 17.68 -20.52
CA ALA A 4 29.33 17.54 -19.27
C ALA A 4 28.69 16.15 -19.22
N ILE A 5 29.33 15.24 -18.49
CA ILE A 5 28.79 13.91 -18.18
C ILE A 5 27.53 14.11 -17.35
N LEU A 6 26.37 13.97 -17.99
CA LEU A 6 25.08 13.85 -17.30
C LEU A 6 25.15 12.61 -16.41
N LYS A 7 25.37 12.81 -15.11
CA LYS A 7 25.25 11.76 -14.10
C LYS A 7 23.80 11.30 -14.08
N THR A 8 23.47 10.26 -14.85
CA THR A 8 22.21 9.55 -14.73
C THR A 8 22.22 8.82 -13.39
N SER A 9 21.86 9.51 -12.31
CA SER A 9 21.54 8.81 -11.08
C SER A 9 20.37 7.90 -11.40
N LYS A 10 20.59 6.59 -11.33
CA LYS A 10 19.52 5.59 -11.30
C LYS A 10 18.76 5.83 -10.00
N THR A 11 17.91 6.85 -9.96
CA THR A 11 16.88 6.97 -8.95
C THR A 11 15.97 5.77 -9.17
N ARG A 12 16.13 4.75 -8.32
CA ARG A 12 15.15 3.66 -8.24
C ARG A 12 13.79 4.35 -8.15
N LYS A 13 12.96 4.20 -9.19
CA LYS A 13 11.60 4.78 -9.21
C LYS A 13 10.96 4.43 -7.86
N ALA A 14 10.65 5.45 -7.07
CA ALA A 14 10.02 5.25 -5.77
C ALA A 14 8.74 4.45 -6.03
N ARG A 15 8.67 3.24 -5.49
CA ARG A 15 7.44 2.46 -5.58
C ARG A 15 6.42 3.16 -4.72
N PHE A 16 5.20 3.27 -5.21
CA PHE A 16 4.09 3.75 -4.41
C PHE A 16 3.91 2.81 -3.23
N THR A 17 4.02 3.35 -2.02
CA THR A 17 3.69 2.65 -0.78
C THR A 17 2.37 3.22 -0.28
N PRO A 18 1.29 2.43 -0.22
CA PRO A 18 0.03 2.88 0.34
C PRO A 18 0.21 3.33 1.79
N ASN A 19 -0.36 4.47 2.15
CA ASN A 19 -0.43 4.92 3.54
C ASN A 19 -1.69 4.33 4.19
N MET A 20 -1.52 3.46 5.18
CA MET A 20 -2.64 2.82 5.88
C MET A 20 -3.58 3.83 6.57
N LYS A 21 -3.06 4.97 7.03
CA LYS A 21 -3.90 6.03 7.61
C LYS A 21 -4.87 6.60 6.58
N ASN A 22 -4.39 6.80 5.35
CA ASN A 22 -5.25 7.30 4.26
C ASN A 22 -6.36 6.30 3.94
N PHE A 23 -6.06 5.00 4.00
CA PHE A 23 -7.06 3.95 3.83
C PHE A 23 -8.13 3.99 4.93
N GLU A 24 -7.73 4.10 6.21
CA GLU A 24 -8.65 4.26 7.33
C GLU A 24 -9.52 5.52 7.25
N THR A 25 -8.93 6.65 6.86
CA THR A 25 -9.66 7.91 6.63
C THR A 25 -10.67 7.76 5.49
N SER A 26 -10.26 7.11 4.38
CA SER A 26 -11.14 6.88 3.23
C SER A 26 -12.35 6.02 3.61
N LEU A 27 -12.13 4.93 4.36
CA LEU A 27 -13.21 4.10 4.89
C LEU A 27 -14.18 4.88 5.78
N SER A 28 -13.66 5.80 6.60
CA SER A 28 -14.46 6.59 7.52
C SER A 28 -15.45 7.52 6.80
N TYR A 29 -15.08 8.06 5.63
CA TYR A 29 -16.00 8.85 4.79
C TYR A 29 -17.17 8.03 4.24
N GLU A 30 -16.97 6.73 4.04
CA GLU A 30 -17.99 5.78 3.60
C GLU A 30 -18.80 5.21 4.78
N GLY A 31 -18.51 5.64 6.03
CA GLY A 31 -19.12 5.09 7.24
C GLY A 31 -18.62 3.68 7.60
N LEU A 32 -17.54 3.21 6.97
CA LEU A 32 -16.94 1.91 7.20
C LEU A 32 -15.79 1.99 8.21
N LYS A 33 -15.55 0.87 8.91
CA LYS A 33 -14.44 0.72 9.86
C LYS A 33 -13.76 -0.63 9.66
N LEU A 34 -12.46 -0.68 9.95
CA LEU A 34 -11.71 -1.93 9.92
C LEU A 34 -12.17 -2.87 11.04
N LYS A 35 -12.26 -4.16 10.71
CA LYS A 35 -12.60 -5.21 11.68
C LYS A 35 -11.32 -5.64 12.40
N GLU A 36 -11.15 -5.22 13.64
CA GLU A 36 -9.99 -5.58 14.47
C GLU A 36 -9.80 -7.10 14.62
N ALA A 37 -10.90 -7.86 14.62
CA ALA A 37 -10.87 -9.32 14.71
C ALA A 37 -10.07 -10.02 13.59
N ASN A 38 -9.88 -9.34 12.45
CA ASN A 38 -9.19 -9.91 11.29
C ASN A 38 -7.79 -9.32 11.08
N ARG A 39 -7.28 -8.50 12.00
CA ARG A 39 -6.02 -7.76 11.84
C ARG A 39 -4.78 -8.66 11.73
N HIS A 40 -4.85 -9.85 12.33
CA HIS A 40 -3.77 -10.85 12.29
C HIS A 40 -3.93 -11.87 11.16
N LEU A 41 -5.06 -11.84 10.43
CA LEU A 41 -5.33 -12.81 9.39
C LEU A 41 -4.69 -12.37 8.07
N THR A 42 -4.11 -13.33 7.38
CA THR A 42 -3.61 -13.16 6.03
C THR A 42 -4.75 -13.15 5.02
N VAL A 43 -4.48 -12.62 3.83
CA VAL A 43 -5.43 -12.66 2.71
C VAL A 43 -5.81 -14.09 2.34
N ALA A 44 -4.89 -15.06 2.48
CA ALA A 44 -5.16 -16.46 2.19
C ALA A 44 -6.18 -17.07 3.17
N GLU A 45 -6.01 -16.84 4.47
CA GLU A 45 -6.94 -17.31 5.50
C GLU A 45 -8.32 -16.67 5.35
N LEU A 46 -8.37 -15.38 5.02
CA LEU A 46 -9.62 -14.68 4.73
C LEU A 46 -10.34 -15.28 3.51
N LYS A 47 -9.61 -15.53 2.42
CA LYS A 47 -10.17 -16.18 1.23
C LYS A 47 -10.73 -17.55 1.56
N GLN A 48 -10.00 -18.39 2.30
CA GLN A 48 -10.48 -19.72 2.70
C GLN A 48 -11.74 -19.65 3.57
N LYS A 49 -11.79 -18.71 4.53
CA LYS A 49 -12.95 -18.54 5.42
C LYS A 49 -14.23 -18.14 4.67
N TYR A 50 -14.09 -17.34 3.61
CA TYR A 50 -15.21 -16.77 2.86
C TYR A 50 -15.47 -17.41 1.49
N ALA A 51 -14.72 -18.44 1.09
CA ALA A 51 -14.88 -19.15 -0.19
C ALA A 51 -16.14 -20.05 -0.27
N ARG A 52 -17.16 -19.76 0.53
CA ARG A 52 -18.44 -20.48 0.52
C ARG A 52 -19.23 -20.20 -0.75
#